data_AF-A0A0J0XHI4-F1
#
_entry.id   AF-A0A0J0XHI4-F1
#
_cell.length_a   1.000
_cell.length_b   1.000
_cell.length_c   1.000
_cell.angle_alpha   90.00
_cell.angle_beta   90.00
_cell.angle_gamma   90.00
#
_symmetry.space_group_name_H-M   'P 1'
#
loop_
_entity.id
_entity.type
_entity.pdbx_description
1 polymer ?
#
loop_
_entity_poly.entity_id
_entity_poly.type
_entity_poly.pdbx_seq_one_letter_code
_entity_poly.pdbx_strand_id
1 'polypeptide(L)'
;MLFHKIHNWRYYFPTLQQSGYHPVEGVVDDSIWRKGSFEIVSSDAVRFRVDCCHLKCSTAIDSNLGTAILTDTTIETAETIRSFLALATNAPLPLRPSCAGIPELLAFVAKWGAPSLRQPLWAALESAVRRRTVWAPWAFQAAAFGDNAGLCSLVLRTEAHNVWAEGVGTGTPGESVWDPAHWPPAFRATPTPYLCALERAWESAARKGGLESIADVEQIAGEFERFLRIARSASMALHVHDHTEKVSRV
;
A
#
# COMPACT_ATOMS: atom_id res chain seq x y z
N MET A 1 -5.85 -8.24 -13.46
CA MET A 1 -5.65 -7.06 -14.36
C MET A 1 -5.63 -5.71 -13.63
N LEU A 2 -5.73 -5.64 -12.28
CA LEU A 2 -5.80 -4.35 -11.54
C LEU A 2 -4.44 -3.67 -11.24
N PHE A 3 -3.30 -4.37 -11.31
CA PHE A 3 -2.06 -3.86 -10.71
C PHE A 3 -1.15 -3.02 -11.64
N HIS A 4 -1.42 -2.99 -12.95
CA HIS A 4 -0.57 -2.24 -13.91
C HIS A 4 -0.78 -0.71 -13.86
N LYS A 5 -1.80 -0.20 -13.16
CA LYS A 5 -2.08 1.26 -13.07
C LYS A 5 -1.46 1.96 -11.85
N ILE A 6 -0.88 1.22 -10.90
CA ILE A 6 -0.44 1.79 -9.60
C ILE A 6 0.93 2.50 -9.70
N HIS A 7 1.63 2.46 -10.84
CA HIS A 7 2.98 3.07 -10.94
C HIS A 7 3.03 4.53 -11.40
N ASN A 8 1.89 5.20 -11.67
CA ASN A 8 1.86 6.56 -12.24
C ASN A 8 0.98 7.57 -11.47
N TRP A 9 0.85 7.44 -10.15
CA TRP A 9 0.03 8.35 -9.34
C TRP A 9 0.66 9.74 -9.08
N ARG A 10 1.90 9.99 -9.52
CA ARG A 10 2.61 11.26 -9.26
C ARG A 10 2.02 12.51 -9.96
N TYR A 11 0.99 12.37 -10.79
CA TYR A 11 0.45 13.48 -11.59
C TYR A 11 -1.08 13.64 -11.59
N TYR A 12 -1.82 12.96 -10.69
CA TYR A 12 -3.27 13.14 -10.62
C TYR A 12 -3.65 14.26 -9.66
N PHE A 13 -4.06 15.41 -10.21
CA PHE A 13 -4.80 16.42 -9.45
C PHE A 13 -6.25 15.94 -9.25
N PRO A 14 -6.80 16.00 -8.03
CA PRO A 14 -8.20 15.65 -7.80
C PRO A 14 -9.11 16.61 -8.58
N THR A 15 -9.99 16.08 -9.43
CA THR A 15 -11.07 16.88 -10.03
C THR A 15 -12.21 16.92 -9.02
N LEU A 16 -12.24 17.97 -8.21
CA LEU A 16 -13.40 18.26 -7.38
C LEU A 16 -14.49 18.85 -8.27
N GLN A 17 -15.55 18.10 -8.55
CA GLN A 17 -16.76 18.70 -9.09
C GLN A 17 -17.47 19.46 -7.96
N GLN A 18 -17.39 20.79 -8.02
CA GLN A 18 -18.30 21.67 -7.28
C GLN A 18 -19.69 21.53 -7.92
N SER A 19 -20.48 20.58 -7.43
CA SER A 19 -21.88 20.48 -7.82
C SER A 19 -22.71 21.30 -6.83
N GLY A 20 -23.56 22.19 -7.35
CA GLY A 20 -24.76 22.61 -6.61
C GLY A 20 -25.47 21.35 -6.09
N TYR A 21 -26.04 21.44 -4.89
CA TYR A 21 -26.60 20.30 -4.17
C TYR A 21 -27.65 19.58 -5.04
N HIS A 22 -27.24 18.51 -5.72
CA HIS A 22 -28.12 17.60 -6.44
C HIS A 22 -28.06 16.29 -5.68
N PRO A 23 -29.17 15.84 -5.05
CA PRO A 23 -29.19 14.54 -4.42
C PRO A 23 -28.92 13.48 -5.49
N VAL A 24 -27.76 12.83 -5.39
CA VAL A 24 -27.46 11.66 -6.20
C VAL A 24 -28.40 10.55 -5.72
N GLU A 25 -29.33 10.13 -6.58
CA GLU A 25 -30.25 9.03 -6.28
C GLU A 25 -29.45 7.76 -5.95
N GLY A 26 -29.90 7.00 -4.94
CA GLY A 26 -29.26 5.75 -4.54
C GLY A 26 -28.08 5.89 -3.55
N VAL A 27 -27.77 7.10 -3.08
CA VAL A 27 -26.73 7.28 -2.05
C VAL A 27 -27.18 6.76 -0.68
N VAL A 28 -26.35 5.91 -0.07
CA VAL A 28 -26.57 5.34 1.26
C VAL A 28 -25.62 5.99 2.27
N ASP A 29 -26.13 6.42 3.43
CA ASP A 29 -25.29 6.96 4.49
C ASP A 29 -24.46 5.84 5.17
N ASP A 30 -23.19 6.12 5.46
CA ASP A 30 -22.29 5.22 6.17
C ASP A 30 -22.84 4.83 7.55
N SER A 31 -22.49 3.64 8.06
CA SER A 31 -23.01 3.17 9.36
C SER A 31 -22.40 3.88 10.56
N ILE A 32 -21.18 4.41 10.43
CA ILE A 32 -20.40 5.01 11.53
C ILE A 32 -20.35 6.53 11.35
N TRP A 33 -19.96 7.01 10.17
CA TRP A 33 -19.70 8.41 9.90
C TRP A 33 -20.96 9.14 9.41
N ARG A 34 -21.90 9.38 10.34
CA ARG A 34 -23.22 9.97 10.07
C ARG A 34 -23.39 11.43 10.51
N LYS A 35 -22.36 12.02 11.12
CA LYS A 35 -22.44 13.36 11.71
C LYS A 35 -21.21 14.17 11.37
N GLY A 36 -21.43 15.41 10.97
CA GLY A 36 -20.38 16.38 10.72
C GLY A 36 -20.79 17.45 9.72
N SER A 37 -19.95 18.47 9.60
CA SER A 37 -20.20 19.64 8.74
C SER A 37 -19.76 19.44 7.28
N PHE A 38 -19.07 18.34 6.97
CA PHE A 38 -18.56 18.05 5.63
C PHE A 38 -19.10 16.71 5.13
N GLU A 39 -19.56 16.68 3.88
CA GLU A 39 -20.04 15.46 3.22
C GLU A 39 -19.00 14.93 2.23
N ILE A 40 -18.68 13.64 2.29
CA ILE A 40 -17.90 12.93 1.26
C ILE A 40 -18.81 11.87 0.67
N VAL A 41 -18.97 11.83 -0.64
CA VAL A 41 -19.67 10.75 -1.34
C VAL A 41 -18.63 9.93 -2.08
N SER A 42 -18.51 8.66 -1.75
CA SER A 42 -17.59 7.73 -2.40
C SER A 42 -18.03 7.37 -3.82
N SER A 43 -17.11 6.80 -4.59
CA SER A 43 -17.36 6.34 -5.97
C SER A 43 -18.40 5.20 -6.07
N ASP A 44 -18.62 4.47 -4.97
CA ASP A 44 -19.64 3.44 -4.80
C ASP A 44 -20.89 3.95 -4.05
N ALA A 45 -21.16 5.25 -4.12
CA ALA A 45 -22.38 5.92 -3.66
C ALA A 45 -22.66 5.81 -2.13
N VAL A 46 -21.61 5.81 -1.31
CA VAL A 46 -21.74 5.88 0.15
C VAL A 46 -21.42 7.30 0.63
N ARG A 47 -22.33 7.89 1.42
CA ARG A 47 -22.15 9.21 2.02
C ARG A 47 -21.55 9.10 3.42
N PHE A 48 -20.46 9.81 3.62
CA PHE A 48 -19.82 10.05 4.91
C PHE A 48 -20.10 11.48 5.33
N ARG A 49 -20.62 11.67 6.53
CA ARG A 49 -20.70 12.98 7.20
C ARG A 49 -19.63 13.01 8.27
N VAL A 50 -18.69 13.94 8.15
CA VAL A 50 -17.50 14.03 9.02
C VAL A 50 -17.23 15.48 9.41
N ASP A 51 -16.65 15.68 10.59
CA ASP A 51 -16.21 17.02 11.00
C ASP A 51 -14.99 17.46 10.18
N CYS A 52 -15.00 18.72 9.72
CA CYS A 52 -13.90 19.28 8.92
C CYS A 52 -12.53 19.16 9.61
N CYS A 53 -12.51 19.10 10.95
CA CYS A 53 -11.26 18.94 11.71
C CYS A 53 -10.53 17.62 11.42
N HIS A 54 -11.25 16.55 11.07
CA HIS A 54 -10.65 15.26 10.71
C HIS A 54 -9.99 15.28 9.32
N LEU A 55 -10.41 16.20 8.46
CA LEU A 55 -9.88 16.34 7.10
C LEU A 55 -8.66 17.26 7.02
N LYS A 56 -8.28 17.93 8.11
CA LYS A 56 -7.09 18.81 8.18
C LYS A 56 -5.76 18.09 7.92
N CYS A 57 -5.76 16.75 8.00
CA CYS A 57 -4.60 15.95 7.63
C CYS A 57 -4.35 15.93 6.11
N SER A 58 -5.36 16.29 5.29
CA SER A 58 -5.30 16.39 3.83
C SER A 58 -5.07 17.83 3.40
N THR A 59 -4.20 18.04 2.43
CA THR A 59 -4.00 19.35 1.78
C THR A 59 -4.90 19.58 0.57
N ALA A 60 -5.57 18.53 0.08
CA ALA A 60 -6.34 18.56 -1.16
C ALA A 60 -7.86 18.62 -0.94
N ILE A 61 -8.34 18.23 0.25
CA ILE A 61 -9.75 18.37 0.59
C ILE A 61 -9.97 19.77 1.15
N ASP A 62 -10.48 20.68 0.31
CA ASP A 62 -10.90 21.99 0.78
C ASP A 62 -12.18 21.84 1.60
N SER A 63 -12.03 21.93 2.93
CA SER A 63 -13.12 21.84 3.89
C SER A 63 -14.18 22.94 3.73
N ASN A 64 -13.92 23.99 2.94
CA ASN A 64 -14.87 25.06 2.68
C ASN A 64 -15.95 24.68 1.65
N LEU A 65 -15.77 23.57 0.92
CA LEU A 65 -16.68 23.16 -0.15
C LEU A 65 -17.98 22.51 0.36
N GLY A 66 -18.05 22.12 1.64
CA GLY A 66 -19.20 21.47 2.27
C GLY A 66 -19.51 20.05 1.77
N THR A 67 -19.20 19.72 0.52
CA THR A 67 -19.37 18.38 -0.06
C THR A 67 -18.27 18.07 -1.08
N ALA A 68 -17.77 16.84 -1.05
CA ALA A 68 -16.87 16.27 -2.06
C ALA A 68 -17.46 14.98 -2.64
N ILE A 69 -17.63 14.93 -3.96
CA ILE A 69 -18.06 13.71 -4.67
C ILE A 69 -16.83 13.09 -5.33
N LEU A 70 -16.54 11.85 -4.95
CA LEU A 70 -15.37 11.13 -5.39
C LEU A 70 -15.75 10.17 -6.53
N THR A 71 -14.87 10.04 -7.52
CA THR A 71 -15.21 9.39 -8.81
C THR A 71 -14.25 8.26 -9.20
N ASP A 72 -13.12 8.14 -8.51
CA ASP A 72 -12.14 7.11 -8.77
C ASP A 72 -12.55 5.79 -8.15
N THR A 73 -13.16 4.94 -8.95
CA THR A 73 -13.69 3.63 -8.53
C THR A 73 -12.63 2.65 -8.03
N THR A 74 -11.33 2.98 -8.15
CA THR A 74 -10.24 2.09 -7.71
C THR A 74 -9.77 2.40 -6.30
N ILE A 75 -9.74 3.67 -5.91
CA ILE A 75 -9.16 4.11 -4.63
C ILE A 75 -10.11 4.97 -3.81
N GLU A 76 -11.17 5.53 -4.39
CA GLU A 76 -12.16 6.36 -3.70
C GLU A 76 -13.43 5.56 -3.37
N THR A 77 -13.25 4.33 -2.90
CA THR A 77 -14.35 3.45 -2.45
C THR A 77 -14.73 3.75 -1.01
N ALA A 78 -15.92 3.34 -0.58
CA ALA A 78 -16.36 3.46 0.79
C ALA A 78 -15.40 2.76 1.78
N GLU A 79 -14.86 1.59 1.42
CA GLU A 79 -13.90 0.86 2.26
C GLU A 79 -12.60 1.64 2.47
N THR A 80 -12.06 2.24 1.40
CA THR A 80 -10.84 3.04 1.47
C THR A 80 -11.05 4.31 2.31
N ILE A 81 -12.19 4.99 2.13
CA ILE A 81 -12.54 6.20 2.89
C ILE A 81 -12.73 5.87 4.38
N ARG A 82 -13.39 4.76 4.74
CA ARG A 82 -13.49 4.31 6.15
C ARG A 82 -12.11 4.13 6.77
N SER A 83 -11.19 3.51 6.04
CA SER A 83 -9.83 3.26 6.53
C SER A 83 -9.04 4.57 6.66
N PHE A 84 -9.20 5.51 5.73
CA PHE A 84 -8.64 6.85 5.80
C PHE A 84 -9.16 7.63 7.03
N LEU A 85 -10.47 7.63 7.24
CA LEU A 85 -11.09 8.31 8.38
C LEU A 85 -10.68 7.65 9.71
N ALA A 86 -10.54 6.32 9.75
CA ALA A 86 -10.02 5.63 10.92
C ALA A 86 -8.59 6.10 11.28
N LEU A 87 -7.70 6.22 10.29
CA LEU A 87 -6.36 6.79 10.50
C LEU A 87 -6.43 8.25 10.97
N ALA A 88 -7.24 9.08 10.31
CA ALA A 88 -7.35 10.51 10.61
C ALA A 88 -7.90 10.81 12.01
N THR A 89 -8.65 9.86 12.59
CA THR A 89 -9.27 9.98 13.91
C THR A 89 -8.58 9.15 14.99
N ASN A 90 -7.47 8.49 14.68
CA ASN A 90 -6.78 7.53 15.54
C ASN A 90 -7.69 6.36 16.00
N ALA A 91 -8.73 6.04 15.24
CA ALA A 91 -9.53 4.85 15.48
C ALA A 91 -8.77 3.60 15.04
N PRO A 92 -9.11 2.40 15.59
CA PRO A 92 -8.51 1.16 15.14
C PRO A 92 -8.68 0.96 13.63
N LEU A 93 -7.56 0.78 12.92
CA LEU A 93 -7.58 0.48 11.50
C LEU A 93 -8.06 -0.96 11.29
N PRO A 94 -9.10 -1.22 10.47
CA PRO A 94 -9.61 -2.57 10.22
C PRO A 94 -8.67 -3.34 9.29
N LEU A 95 -7.46 -3.66 9.77
CA LEU A 95 -6.48 -4.44 9.04
C LEU A 95 -7.00 -5.87 8.84
N ARG A 96 -7.27 -6.22 7.59
CA ARG A 96 -7.56 -7.60 7.20
C ARG A 96 -6.26 -8.42 7.22
N PRO A 97 -6.31 -9.73 7.53
CA PRO A 97 -5.12 -10.59 7.48
C PRO A 97 -4.42 -10.58 6.12
N SER A 98 -5.18 -10.36 5.04
CA SER A 98 -4.67 -10.26 3.67
C SER A 98 -4.07 -8.89 3.31
N CYS A 99 -4.08 -7.92 4.23
CA CYS A 99 -3.73 -6.52 3.95
C CYS A 99 -4.48 -5.92 2.74
N ALA A 100 -5.62 -6.50 2.34
CA ALA A 100 -6.46 -5.96 1.28
C ALA A 100 -6.91 -4.53 1.64
N GLY A 101 -6.92 -3.63 0.65
CA GLY A 101 -7.27 -2.22 0.84
C GLY A 101 -6.09 -1.32 1.24
N ILE A 102 -4.94 -1.88 1.65
CA ILE A 102 -3.78 -1.07 2.04
C ILE A 102 -3.12 -0.36 0.84
N PRO A 103 -2.89 -1.01 -0.31
CA PRO A 103 -2.41 -0.32 -1.51
C PRO A 103 -3.35 0.82 -1.94
N GLU A 104 -4.66 0.58 -1.90
CA GLU A 104 -5.68 1.57 -2.24
C GLU A 104 -5.67 2.74 -1.26
N LEU A 105 -5.55 2.46 0.05
CA LEU A 105 -5.43 3.48 1.08
C LEU A 105 -4.16 4.34 0.91
N LEU A 106 -3.03 3.73 0.56
CA LEU A 106 -1.79 4.46 0.28
C LEU A 106 -1.92 5.38 -0.92
N ALA A 107 -2.55 4.89 -1.99
CA ALA A 107 -2.84 5.66 -3.18
C ALA A 107 -3.82 6.81 -2.87
N PHE A 108 -4.86 6.56 -2.08
CA PHE A 108 -5.81 7.59 -1.62
C PHE A 108 -5.10 8.66 -0.78
N VAL A 109 -4.29 8.26 0.21
CA VAL A 109 -3.49 9.17 1.04
C VAL A 109 -2.55 10.03 0.20
N ALA A 110 -1.94 9.44 -0.83
CA ALA A 110 -1.08 10.18 -1.75
C ALA A 110 -1.87 11.17 -2.63
N LYS A 111 -2.97 10.72 -3.24
CA LYS A 111 -3.84 11.55 -4.11
C LYS A 111 -4.41 12.75 -3.37
N TRP A 112 -4.83 12.54 -2.13
CA TRP A 112 -5.44 13.58 -1.31
C TRP A 112 -4.42 14.34 -0.45
N GLY A 113 -3.13 14.19 -0.70
CA GLY A 113 -2.09 15.00 -0.05
C GLY A 113 -2.10 14.89 1.48
N ALA A 114 -2.23 13.68 2.02
CA ALA A 114 -2.29 13.42 3.46
C ALA A 114 -1.05 12.66 4.00
N PRO A 115 0.19 13.09 3.70
CA PRO A 115 1.40 12.31 4.01
C PRO A 115 1.60 12.04 5.51
N SER A 116 1.02 12.87 6.39
CA SER A 116 1.05 12.69 7.84
C SER A 116 0.39 11.39 8.30
N LEU A 117 -0.54 10.83 7.54
CA LEU A 117 -1.21 9.57 7.85
C LEU A 117 -0.37 8.32 7.53
N ARG A 118 0.74 8.46 6.82
CA ARG A 118 1.61 7.32 6.49
C ARG A 118 2.24 6.70 7.72
N GLN A 119 2.74 7.51 8.66
CA GLN A 119 3.41 7.00 9.86
C GLN A 119 2.44 6.22 10.77
N PRO A 120 1.22 6.71 11.08
CA PRO A 120 0.21 5.93 11.79
C PRO A 120 -0.13 4.60 11.09
N LEU A 121 -0.27 4.60 9.76
CA LEU A 121 -0.51 3.39 8.99
C LEU A 121 0.62 2.37 9.15
N TRP A 122 1.88 2.82 9.08
CA TRP A 122 3.05 1.98 9.28
C TRP A 122 3.16 1.44 10.69
N ALA A 123 2.86 2.25 11.70
CA ALA A 123 2.82 1.78 13.09
C ALA A 123 1.73 0.70 13.29
N ALA A 124 0.56 0.87 12.67
CA ALA A 124 -0.50 -0.13 12.72
C ALA A 124 -0.08 -1.45 12.05
N LEU A 125 0.51 -1.38 10.85
CA LEU A 125 0.97 -2.56 10.12
C LEU A 125 2.17 -3.24 10.81
N GLU A 126 3.12 -2.47 11.35
CA GLU A 126 4.22 -3.00 12.18
C GLU A 126 3.69 -3.75 13.41
N SER A 127 2.74 -3.17 14.14
CA SER A 127 2.10 -3.82 15.28
C SER A 127 1.42 -5.12 14.87
N ALA A 128 0.71 -5.12 13.73
CA ALA A 128 0.04 -6.30 13.20
C ALA A 128 1.03 -7.41 12.78
N VAL A 129 2.16 -7.06 12.16
CA VAL A 129 3.23 -8.01 11.81
C VAL A 129 3.83 -8.62 13.07
N ARG A 130 4.19 -7.80 14.07
CA ARG A 130 4.76 -8.29 15.34
C ARG A 130 3.79 -9.18 16.11
N ARG A 131 2.49 -8.92 16.02
CA ARG A 131 1.42 -9.72 16.62
C ARG A 131 0.97 -10.90 15.75
N ARG A 132 1.52 -11.05 14.54
CA ARG A 132 1.16 -12.09 13.56
C ARG A 132 -0.33 -12.11 13.21
N THR A 133 -0.97 -10.94 13.20
CA THR A 133 -2.40 -10.81 12.83
C THR A 133 -2.59 -10.54 11.34
N VAL A 134 -1.51 -10.31 10.60
CA VAL A 134 -1.47 -10.19 9.14
C VAL A 134 -0.54 -11.23 8.56
N TRP A 135 -0.84 -11.64 7.33
CA TRP A 135 -0.09 -12.66 6.65
C TRP A 135 1.16 -12.06 6.01
N ALA A 136 2.31 -12.69 6.24
CA ALA A 136 3.62 -12.10 5.96
C ALA A 136 3.81 -11.66 4.49
N PRO A 137 3.46 -12.46 3.47
CA PRO A 137 3.60 -12.05 2.07
C PRO A 137 2.81 -10.78 1.75
N TRP A 138 1.60 -10.66 2.31
CA TRP A 138 0.75 -9.51 2.05
C TRP A 138 1.17 -8.27 2.83
N ALA A 139 1.68 -8.44 4.05
CA ALA A 139 2.31 -7.34 4.79
C ALA A 139 3.57 -6.83 4.08
N PHE A 140 4.39 -7.73 3.53
CA PHE A 140 5.57 -7.37 2.73
C PHE A 140 5.16 -6.59 1.49
N GLN A 141 4.18 -7.10 0.73
CA GLN A 141 3.69 -6.44 -0.48
C GLN A 141 3.09 -5.06 -0.17
N ALA A 142 2.28 -4.93 0.88
CA ALA A 142 1.73 -3.65 1.31
C ALA A 142 2.81 -2.63 1.69
N ALA A 143 3.85 -3.06 2.42
CA ALA A 143 5.00 -2.22 2.75
C ALA A 143 5.78 -1.80 1.49
N ALA A 144 5.96 -2.71 0.53
CA ALA A 144 6.63 -2.43 -0.73
C ALA A 144 5.87 -1.39 -1.58
N PHE A 145 4.54 -1.49 -1.67
CA PHE A 145 3.71 -0.47 -2.34
C PHE A 145 3.83 0.91 -1.69
N GLY A 146 4.06 0.95 -0.37
CA GLY A 146 4.30 2.17 0.38
C GLY A 146 5.73 2.71 0.36
N ASP A 147 6.61 2.06 -0.40
CA ASP A 147 8.05 2.32 -0.40
C ASP A 147 8.73 2.19 0.99
N ASN A 148 8.16 1.37 1.89
CA ASN A 148 8.65 1.20 3.25
C ASN A 148 9.58 -0.01 3.38
N ALA A 149 10.84 0.18 3.02
CA ALA A 149 11.88 -0.86 3.07
C ALA A 149 12.09 -1.44 4.48
N GLY A 150 12.05 -0.61 5.52
CA GLY A 150 12.26 -1.05 6.90
C GLY A 150 11.17 -2.02 7.37
N LEU A 151 9.92 -1.78 6.97
CA LEU A 151 8.82 -2.68 7.28
C LEU A 151 8.89 -3.99 6.47
N CYS A 152 9.31 -3.94 5.20
CA CYS A 152 9.63 -5.14 4.43
C CYS A 152 10.69 -6.00 5.15
N SER A 153 11.78 -5.38 5.61
CA SER A 153 12.82 -6.07 6.38
C SER A 153 12.31 -6.64 7.68
N LEU A 154 11.45 -5.91 8.40
CA LEU A 154 10.83 -6.41 9.63
C LEU A 154 9.99 -7.66 9.36
N VAL A 155 9.21 -7.66 8.29
CA VAL A 155 8.40 -8.83 7.90
C VAL A 155 9.31 -10.02 7.63
N LEU A 156 10.37 -9.84 6.84
CA LEU A 156 11.34 -10.91 6.56
C LEU A 156 11.97 -11.47 7.84
N ARG A 157 12.34 -10.62 8.79
CA ARG A 157 12.92 -11.04 10.08
C ARG A 157 11.93 -11.79 10.97
N THR A 158 10.68 -11.36 10.99
CA THR A 158 9.66 -11.88 11.91
C THR A 158 9.10 -13.22 11.42
N GLU A 159 9.04 -13.40 10.10
CA GLU A 159 8.26 -14.45 9.42
C GLU A 159 9.09 -15.22 8.37
N ALA A 160 10.40 -15.38 8.59
CA ALA A 160 11.28 -16.03 7.63
C ALA A 160 10.95 -17.49 7.32
N HIS A 161 10.46 -18.23 8.30
CA HIS A 161 10.10 -19.65 8.16
C HIS A 161 8.64 -19.84 7.72
N ASN A 162 7.96 -18.77 7.30
CA ASN A 162 6.58 -18.86 6.88
C ASN A 162 6.49 -19.62 5.55
N VAL A 163 5.49 -20.49 5.44
CA VAL A 163 5.24 -21.35 4.27
C VAL A 163 3.84 -21.11 3.74
N TRP A 164 3.63 -21.36 2.46
CA TRP A 164 2.28 -21.28 1.89
C TRP A 164 1.41 -22.37 2.53
N ALA A 165 0.32 -21.96 3.18
CA ALA A 165 -0.67 -22.90 3.68
C ALA A 165 -1.63 -23.31 2.55
N GLU A 166 -2.19 -24.51 2.64
CA GLU A 166 -3.20 -24.98 1.69
C GLU A 166 -4.40 -24.02 1.66
N GLY A 167 -4.81 -23.61 0.45
CA GLY A 167 -5.91 -22.64 0.27
C GLY A 167 -5.57 -21.19 0.62
N VAL A 168 -4.36 -20.86 1.08
CA VAL A 168 -3.96 -19.49 1.42
C VAL A 168 -3.01 -18.93 0.36
N GLY A 169 -3.45 -17.86 -0.32
CA GLY A 169 -2.58 -17.05 -1.16
C GLY A 169 -2.14 -17.65 -2.50
N THR A 170 -2.61 -18.84 -2.88
CA THR A 170 -2.37 -19.49 -4.20
C THR A 170 -0.91 -19.82 -4.54
N GLY A 171 0.03 -19.72 -3.59
CA GLY A 171 1.40 -20.25 -3.76
C GLY A 171 1.45 -21.77 -3.59
N THR A 172 2.63 -22.37 -3.78
CA THR A 172 2.82 -23.83 -3.65
C THR A 172 2.78 -24.25 -2.17
N PRO A 173 1.77 -25.02 -1.72
CA PRO A 173 1.64 -25.37 -0.31
C PRO A 173 2.86 -26.09 0.26
N GLY A 174 3.24 -25.76 1.50
CA GLY A 174 4.40 -26.33 2.19
C GLY A 174 5.74 -25.68 1.85
N GLU A 175 5.81 -24.92 0.75
CA GLU A 175 7.03 -24.23 0.33
C GLU A 175 7.16 -22.86 0.97
N SER A 176 8.39 -22.35 1.07
CA SER A 176 8.65 -21.04 1.65
C SER A 176 7.92 -19.93 0.91
N VAL A 177 7.35 -18.99 1.66
CA VAL A 177 6.71 -17.80 1.06
C VAL A 177 7.70 -16.84 0.42
N TRP A 178 9.00 -16.98 0.71
CA TRP A 178 10.05 -16.13 0.20
C TRP A 178 10.77 -16.72 -1.02
N ASP A 179 10.44 -17.95 -1.42
CA ASP A 179 10.99 -18.58 -2.62
C ASP A 179 10.32 -18.06 -3.90
N PRO A 180 11.06 -17.40 -4.80
CA PRO A 180 10.56 -16.90 -6.08
C PRO A 180 9.92 -17.95 -6.99
N ALA A 181 10.34 -19.22 -6.90
CA ALA A 181 9.79 -20.32 -7.69
C ALA A 181 8.33 -20.63 -7.31
N HIS A 182 7.96 -20.34 -6.07
CA HIS A 182 6.65 -20.69 -5.49
C HIS A 182 5.71 -19.50 -5.34
N TRP A 183 6.10 -18.32 -5.85
CA TRP A 183 5.28 -17.12 -5.75
C TRP A 183 4.06 -17.15 -6.68
N PRO A 184 2.86 -16.87 -6.13
CA PRO A 184 1.64 -16.72 -6.91
C PRO A 184 1.68 -15.45 -7.77
N PRO A 185 0.89 -15.38 -8.87
CA PRO A 185 0.78 -14.17 -9.69
C PRO A 185 0.40 -12.91 -8.91
N ALA A 186 -0.41 -13.05 -7.86
CA ALA A 186 -0.79 -11.92 -7.00
C ALA A 186 0.41 -11.32 -6.25
N PHE A 187 1.33 -12.14 -5.75
CA PHE A 187 2.54 -11.67 -5.08
C PHE A 187 3.51 -10.99 -6.06
N ARG A 188 3.53 -11.44 -7.32
CA ARG A 188 4.30 -10.81 -8.41
C ARG A 188 3.81 -9.41 -8.79
N ALA A 189 2.68 -8.94 -8.26
CA ALA A 189 2.25 -7.55 -8.40
C ALA A 189 3.05 -6.57 -7.51
N THR A 190 3.89 -7.08 -6.61
CA THR A 190 4.80 -6.27 -5.78
C THR A 190 5.71 -5.41 -6.66
N PRO A 191 6.03 -4.16 -6.27
CA PRO A 191 6.90 -3.29 -7.07
C PRO A 191 8.21 -3.98 -7.47
N THR A 192 8.59 -3.87 -8.75
CA THR A 192 9.73 -4.59 -9.34
C THR A 192 11.05 -4.44 -8.56
N PRO A 193 11.45 -3.25 -8.07
CA PRO A 193 12.70 -3.13 -7.31
C PRO A 193 12.71 -3.98 -6.04
N TYR A 194 11.54 -4.15 -5.41
CA TYR A 194 11.38 -4.97 -4.21
C TYR A 194 11.40 -6.46 -4.53
N LEU A 195 10.71 -6.88 -5.59
CA LEU A 195 10.75 -8.28 -6.05
C LEU A 195 12.18 -8.71 -6.42
N CYS A 196 12.88 -7.92 -7.23
CA CYS A 196 14.25 -8.23 -7.63
C CYS A 196 15.20 -8.25 -6.43
N ALA A 197 15.01 -7.36 -5.46
CA ALA A 197 15.81 -7.35 -4.24
C ALA A 197 15.57 -8.60 -3.38
N LEU A 198 14.31 -9.01 -3.24
CA LEU A 198 13.92 -10.20 -2.48
C LEU A 198 14.42 -11.48 -3.16
N GLU A 199 14.24 -11.60 -4.47
CA GLU A 199 14.73 -12.75 -5.26
C GLU A 199 16.25 -12.92 -5.12
N ARG A 200 17.02 -11.84 -5.25
CA ARG A 200 18.48 -11.89 -5.06
C ARG A 200 18.90 -12.19 -3.63
N ALA A 201 18.16 -11.67 -2.65
CA ALA A 201 18.41 -11.96 -1.24
C ALA A 201 18.18 -13.45 -0.94
N TRP A 202 17.09 -14.01 -1.46
CA TRP A 202 16.77 -15.44 -1.37
C TRP A 202 17.86 -16.30 -2.01
N GLU A 203 18.24 -16.03 -3.25
CA GLU A 203 19.31 -16.79 -3.93
C GLU A 203 20.64 -16.74 -3.17
N SER A 204 20.99 -15.58 -2.61
CA SER A 204 22.20 -15.40 -1.81
C SER A 204 22.20 -16.28 -0.55
N ALA A 205 21.04 -16.41 0.10
CA ALA A 205 20.86 -17.28 1.26
C ALA A 205 20.83 -18.77 0.86
N ALA A 206 20.09 -19.14 -0.19
CA ALA A 206 19.97 -20.51 -0.67
C ALA A 206 21.33 -21.12 -1.04
N ARG A 207 22.23 -20.33 -1.67
CA ARG A 207 23.60 -20.79 -2.01
C ARG A 207 24.47 -21.10 -0.79
N LYS A 208 24.12 -20.62 0.40
CA LYS A 208 24.92 -20.79 1.62
C LYS A 208 24.48 -21.96 2.52
N GLY A 209 23.52 -22.78 2.07
CA GLY A 209 23.16 -24.03 2.76
C GLY A 209 21.79 -24.05 3.41
N GLY A 210 20.92 -23.08 3.14
CA GLY A 210 19.50 -23.13 3.54
C GLY A 210 19.08 -22.09 4.58
N LEU A 211 17.81 -22.14 4.98
CA LEU A 211 17.14 -21.23 5.92
C LEU A 211 16.80 -21.91 7.24
N GLU A 212 17.75 -22.67 7.76
CA GLU A 212 17.52 -23.51 8.94
C GLU A 212 17.78 -22.75 10.25
N SER A 213 18.54 -21.64 10.21
CA SER A 213 18.93 -20.88 11.41
C SER A 213 18.40 -19.44 11.44
N ILE A 214 18.29 -18.88 12.65
CA ILE A 214 17.98 -17.45 12.88
C ILE A 214 19.03 -16.54 12.21
N ALA A 215 20.28 -16.99 12.07
CA ALA A 215 21.32 -16.24 11.38
C ALA A 215 21.01 -16.10 9.88
N ASP A 216 20.39 -17.11 9.26
CA ASP A 216 20.00 -17.09 7.85
C ASP A 216 18.85 -16.11 7.59
N VAL A 217 17.95 -15.95 8.58
CA VAL A 217 16.85 -14.98 8.57
C VAL A 217 17.34 -13.54 8.57
N GLU A 218 18.24 -13.22 9.49
CA GLU A 218 18.88 -11.90 9.57
C GLU A 218 19.68 -11.59 8.29
N GLN A 219 20.27 -12.63 7.70
CA GLN A 219 21.01 -12.50 6.45
C GLN A 219 20.08 -12.14 5.27
N ILE A 220 18.91 -12.78 5.12
CA ILE A 220 17.97 -12.43 4.03
C ILE A 220 17.53 -10.98 4.14
N ALA A 221 17.13 -10.53 5.33
CA ALA A 221 16.69 -9.15 5.51
C ALA A 221 17.82 -8.14 5.20
N GLY A 222 19.05 -8.42 5.65
CA GLY A 222 20.21 -7.59 5.36
C GLY A 222 20.60 -7.55 3.87
N GLU A 223 20.57 -8.71 3.20
CA GLU A 223 20.82 -8.80 1.75
C GLU A 223 19.71 -8.12 0.94
N PHE A 224 18.45 -8.24 1.37
CA PHE A 224 17.32 -7.57 0.75
C PHE A 224 17.51 -6.05 0.72
N GLU A 225 17.85 -5.42 1.85
CA GLU A 225 18.08 -3.97 1.89
C GLU A 225 19.25 -3.55 0.99
N ARG A 226 20.31 -4.35 0.96
CA ARG A 226 21.48 -4.13 0.10
C ARG A 226 21.09 -4.16 -1.37
N PHE A 227 20.37 -5.19 -1.81
CA PHE A 227 19.94 -5.33 -3.20
C PHE A 227 18.88 -4.30 -3.60
N LEU A 228 17.99 -3.91 -2.68
CA LEU A 228 17.00 -2.86 -2.94
C LEU A 228 17.68 -1.52 -3.23
N ARG A 229 18.74 -1.19 -2.49
CA ARG A 229 19.55 0.01 -2.76
C ARG A 229 20.16 -0.03 -4.17
N ILE A 230 20.71 -1.17 -4.58
CA ILE A 230 21.28 -1.36 -5.93
C ILE A 230 20.20 -1.22 -7.01
N ALA A 231 19.06 -1.88 -6.83
CA ALA A 231 17.94 -1.86 -7.78
C ALA A 231 17.40 -0.44 -7.99
N ARG A 232 17.27 0.34 -6.91
CA ARG A 232 16.85 1.74 -6.98
C ARG A 232 17.87 2.62 -7.72
N SER A 233 19.17 2.46 -7.43
CA SER A 233 20.22 3.21 -8.13
C SER A 233 20.27 2.91 -9.63
N ALA A 234 20.06 1.66 -10.02
CA ALA A 234 19.99 1.28 -11.44
C ALA A 234 18.77 1.89 -12.16
N SER A 235 17.61 1.90 -11.49
CA SER A 235 16.39 2.52 -12.03
C SER A 235 16.55 4.03 -12.23
N MET A 236 17.28 4.72 -11.36
CA MET A 236 17.56 6.15 -11.51
C MET A 236 18.51 6.43 -12.69
N ALA A 237 19.54 5.61 -12.89
CA ALA A 237 20.49 5.76 -14.00
C ALA A 237 19.81 5.63 -15.37
N LEU A 238 18.86 4.70 -15.51
CA LEU A 238 18.09 4.51 -16.74
C LEU A 238 17.17 5.71 -17.07
N HIS A 239 16.59 6.36 -16.07
CA HIS A 239 15.79 7.57 -16.28
C HIS A 239 16.62 8.81 -16.63
N VAL A 240 17.85 8.93 -16.10
CA VAL A 240 18.75 10.04 -16.46
C VAL A 240 19.24 9.93 -17.90
N HIS A 241 19.46 8.71 -18.41
CA HIS A 241 19.86 8.49 -19.81
C HIS A 241 18.75 8.83 -20.82
N ASP A 242 17.49 8.49 -20.53
CA ASP A 242 16.36 8.78 -21.43
C ASP A 242 16.04 10.30 -21.52
N HIS A 243 16.35 11.06 -20.47
CA HIS A 243 16.23 12.52 -20.50
C HIS A 243 17.40 13.23 -21.21
N THR A 244 18.61 12.67 -21.17
CA THR A 244 19.78 13.27 -21.85
C THR A 244 19.78 13.02 -23.36
N GLU A 245 19.23 11.89 -23.83
CA GLU A 245 19.04 11.64 -25.27
C GLU A 245 17.95 12.53 -25.89
N LYS A 246 16.88 12.86 -25.14
CA LYS A 246 15.82 13.76 -25.62
C LYS A 246 16.26 15.22 -25.71
N VAL A 247 17.17 15.68 -24.85
CA VAL A 247 17.70 17.05 -24.88
C VAL A 247 18.72 17.26 -26.01
N SER A 248 19.34 16.19 -26.51
CA SER A 248 20.33 16.26 -27.59
C SER A 248 19.73 16.22 -29.01
N ARG A 249 18.39 16.26 -29.14
CA ARG A 249 17.65 16.21 -30.41
C ARG A 249 16.75 17.43 -30.66
N VAL A 250 17.03 18.57 -30.02
CA VAL A 250 16.41 19.86 -30.32
C VAL A 250 17.43 20.78 -30.98
#